data_AF-A0A375YTA5-F1
#
_entry.id   AF-A0A375YTA5-F1
#
_cell.length_a   1.000
_cell.length_b   1.000
_cell.length_c   1.000
_cell.angle_alpha   90.00
_cell.angle_beta   90.00
_cell.angle_gamma   90.00
#
_symmetry.space_group_name_H-M   'P 1'
#
loop_
_entity.id
_entity.type
_entity.pdbx_description
1 polymer ?
#
loop_
_entity_poly.entity_id
_entity_poly.type
_entity_poly.pdbx_seq_one_letter_code
_entity_poly.pdbx_strand_id
1 'polypeptide(L)'
;MTGKARVHQLAKELGVTSKEILARLSEEGEPVKSASSIVKAPVARRLRAVYANKRPRHRQRHVDQNRRALGTGHPRRKDVADKEHLTGSQVVRILKDYREAYASENHSDAINEVYLKYENLYGVSRTTLRKVIGVDRRRHAADYAALRKLHRKEQQAKRQRPQKQHGALKPPDARARKFAAKPPDISMGASTRPRNRRTGLPAGVAVTDLEAVADIIRSKDPSQSDKEAITACLQTFNPTRIAGYGYLAWRYAATRRGLNSQLPSGTDNDDLAIMAQVVDVERQLLDRLVSDVGAFLEHPNLAKRAIESEFRDLIDPDDIGRSAADELRRVRAKDRFLRRAVVLMIASPDYDERLWTMLGRIRPPTPGQLVEITPPLMAAIDRLNQQISAVEALLSSDDESLRNFFHQSHSELIALQAGRFDFLRNFQDVDSPSPNVSRQVIHGLPFAILPRGEQLRRFLDGLRSSRQYLGYRVDVNRLTVLEDLENYFGAYMCDWYEGSESSKGVNNRYLVLAIRSANGSVENAVAISPLAGQHATYVVRGECAEAHWANIFSNPKLEARLRGARRLLFTTPARRTDQYTAMRDKIITLLECHRDDFHKRLVFDENSYRYRMV
;
A
#
# COMPACT_ATOMS: atom_id res chain seq x y z
N MET A 1 -7.00 -1.10 -45.57
CA MET A 1 -8.18 -0.88 -44.70
C MET A 1 -8.09 0.51 -44.08
N THR A 2 -8.77 1.50 -44.66
CA THR A 2 -8.75 2.91 -44.23
C THR A 2 -9.48 3.07 -42.89
N GLY A 3 -8.71 3.06 -41.79
CA GLY A 3 -9.22 3.32 -40.46
C GLY A 3 -9.90 4.68 -40.39
N LYS A 4 -11.15 4.70 -39.89
CA LYS A 4 -11.94 5.92 -39.73
C LYS A 4 -11.18 6.90 -38.82
N ALA A 5 -10.92 8.12 -39.30
CA ALA A 5 -10.10 9.10 -38.58
C ALA A 5 -10.82 9.60 -37.32
N ARG A 6 -10.12 9.66 -36.19
CA ARG A 6 -10.64 10.24 -34.93
C ARG A 6 -10.27 11.73 -34.81
N VAL A 7 -11.08 12.50 -34.11
CA VAL A 7 -10.91 13.96 -33.96
C VAL A 7 -9.50 14.36 -33.49
N HIS A 8 -8.95 13.69 -32.46
CA HIS A 8 -7.59 14.00 -31.98
C HIS A 8 -6.48 13.67 -32.98
N GLN A 9 -6.67 12.66 -33.84
CA GLN A 9 -5.72 12.32 -34.90
C GLN A 9 -5.76 13.38 -36.00
N LEU A 10 -6.98 13.83 -36.36
CA LEU A 10 -7.19 14.89 -37.34
C LEU A 10 -6.64 16.24 -36.85
N ALA A 11 -6.78 16.54 -35.55
CA ALA A 11 -6.21 17.73 -34.92
C ALA A 11 -4.68 17.76 -35.01
N LYS A 12 -4.05 16.62 -34.73
CA LYS A 12 -2.60 16.45 -34.85
C LYS A 12 -2.12 16.57 -36.30
N GLU A 13 -2.88 16.04 -37.26
CA GLU A 13 -2.58 16.13 -38.70
C GLU A 13 -2.64 17.58 -39.21
N LEU A 14 -3.59 18.37 -38.71
CA LEU A 14 -3.84 19.75 -39.14
C LEU A 14 -3.11 20.81 -38.33
N GLY A 15 -2.40 20.43 -37.26
CA GLY A 15 -1.64 21.35 -36.40
C GLY A 15 -2.50 22.26 -35.54
N VAL A 16 -3.74 21.86 -35.28
CA VAL A 16 -4.74 22.60 -34.47
C VAL A 16 -5.13 21.80 -33.24
N THR A 17 -5.79 22.44 -32.27
CA THR A 17 -6.22 21.76 -31.05
C THR A 17 -7.47 20.92 -31.29
N SER A 18 -7.63 19.81 -30.55
CA SER A 18 -8.87 19.00 -30.60
C SER A 18 -10.12 19.81 -30.24
N LYS A 19 -9.97 20.86 -29.43
CA LYS A 19 -11.06 21.76 -29.03
C LYS A 19 -11.58 22.59 -30.21
N GLU A 20 -10.68 23.11 -31.04
CA GLU A 20 -11.04 23.88 -32.24
C GLU A 20 -11.76 23.01 -33.27
N ILE A 21 -11.32 21.76 -33.48
CA ILE A 21 -12.00 20.83 -34.38
C ILE A 21 -13.39 20.43 -33.84
N LEU A 22 -13.53 20.19 -32.53
CA LEU A 22 -14.83 19.89 -31.92
C LEU A 22 -15.81 21.05 -32.05
N ALA A 23 -15.36 22.29 -31.82
CA ALA A 23 -16.17 23.48 -31.99
C ALA A 23 -16.67 23.60 -33.44
N ARG A 24 -15.77 23.45 -34.42
CA ARG A 24 -16.09 23.50 -35.86
C ARG A 24 -17.09 22.42 -36.29
N LEU A 25 -16.90 21.18 -35.80
CA LEU A 25 -17.81 20.08 -36.12
C LEU A 25 -19.20 20.26 -35.47
N SER A 26 -19.24 20.87 -34.28
CA SER A 26 -20.49 21.24 -33.61
C SER A 26 -21.23 22.37 -34.34
N GLU A 27 -20.51 23.35 -34.89
CA GLU A 27 -21.06 24.42 -35.74
C GLU A 27 -21.65 23.86 -37.05
N GLU A 28 -21.00 22.85 -37.64
CA GLU A 28 -21.45 22.18 -38.86
C GLU A 28 -22.58 21.15 -38.63
N GLY A 29 -23.05 20.99 -37.39
CA GLY A 29 -24.12 20.05 -37.02
C GLY A 29 -23.72 18.57 -37.06
N GLU A 30 -22.42 18.25 -37.08
CA GLU A 30 -21.95 16.86 -37.07
C GLU A 30 -21.89 16.32 -35.63
N PRO A 31 -22.46 15.13 -35.34
CA PRO A 31 -22.59 14.62 -33.98
C PRO A 31 -21.25 14.06 -33.45
N VAL A 32 -20.45 14.90 -32.77
CA VAL A 32 -19.22 14.49 -32.07
C VAL A 32 -19.21 14.97 -30.62
N LYS A 33 -19.01 14.04 -29.68
CA LYS A 33 -19.09 14.30 -28.23
C LYS A 33 -17.72 14.52 -27.58
N SER A 34 -16.64 14.08 -28.22
CA SER A 34 -15.30 14.08 -27.61
C SER A 34 -14.18 13.92 -28.63
N ALA A 35 -12.93 14.19 -28.21
CA ALA A 35 -11.74 14.06 -29.05
C ALA A 35 -11.47 12.61 -29.52
N SER A 36 -12.10 11.61 -28.91
CA SER A 36 -12.03 10.20 -29.32
C SER A 36 -13.09 9.81 -30.36
N SER A 37 -14.04 10.70 -30.66
CA SER A 37 -15.13 10.46 -31.62
C SER A 37 -14.59 10.23 -33.04
N ILE A 38 -15.25 9.33 -33.77
CA ILE A 38 -14.89 8.97 -35.15
C ILE A 38 -15.57 9.94 -36.11
N VAL A 39 -14.79 10.52 -37.03
CA VAL A 39 -15.29 11.44 -38.05
C VAL A 39 -15.52 10.68 -39.35
N LYS A 40 -16.69 10.90 -39.98
CA LYS A 40 -17.00 10.33 -41.30
C LYS A 40 -15.97 10.80 -42.34
N ALA A 41 -15.57 9.90 -43.24
CA ALA A 41 -14.58 10.20 -44.28
C ALA A 41 -14.83 11.50 -45.10
N PRO A 42 -16.05 11.83 -45.56
CA PRO A 42 -16.30 13.08 -46.28
C PRO A 42 -16.10 14.34 -45.43
N VAL A 43 -16.40 14.27 -44.13
CA VAL A 43 -16.22 15.39 -43.18
C VAL A 43 -14.73 15.59 -42.89
N ALA A 44 -13.98 14.50 -42.67
CA ALA A 44 -12.54 14.57 -42.48
C ALA A 44 -11.81 15.13 -43.72
N ARG A 45 -12.28 14.80 -44.95
CA ARG A 45 -11.77 15.39 -46.19
C ARG A 45 -12.04 16.89 -46.28
N ARG A 46 -13.25 17.34 -45.91
CA ARG A 46 -13.62 18.76 -45.87
C ARG A 46 -12.75 19.54 -44.89
N LEU A 47 -12.56 19.04 -43.67
CA LEU A 47 -11.68 19.67 -42.67
C LEU A 47 -10.23 19.77 -43.18
N ARG A 48 -9.69 18.71 -43.81
CA ARG A 48 -8.35 18.78 -44.42
C ARG A 48 -8.25 19.86 -45.49
N ALA A 49 -9.25 20.01 -46.34
CA ALA A 49 -9.26 21.04 -47.39
C ALA A 49 -9.31 22.47 -46.80
N VAL A 50 -10.15 22.70 -45.80
CA VAL A 50 -10.30 24.02 -45.14
C VAL A 50 -9.00 24.44 -44.44
N TYR A 51 -8.34 23.52 -43.74
CA TYR A 51 -7.10 23.82 -43.01
C TYR A 51 -5.85 23.77 -43.89
N ALA A 52 -5.88 23.09 -45.04
CA ALA A 52 -4.82 23.17 -46.05
C ALA A 52 -4.72 24.58 -46.67
N ASN A 53 -5.85 25.27 -46.86
CA ASN A 53 -5.90 26.64 -47.38
C ASN A 53 -5.54 27.73 -46.35
N LYS A 54 -5.27 27.36 -45.09
CA LYS A 54 -4.91 28.29 -44.00
C LYS A 54 -3.43 28.30 -43.62
N ARG A 55 -2.52 27.73 -44.42
CA ARG A 55 -1.07 27.89 -44.20
C ARG A 55 -0.58 29.23 -44.76
N PRO A 56 -0.16 30.22 -43.96
CA PRO A 56 0.64 31.31 -44.48
C PRO A 56 2.05 30.79 -44.82
N ARG A 57 2.47 31.05 -46.06
CA ARG A 57 3.85 30.90 -46.53
C ARG A 57 4.66 32.14 -46.09
N HIS A 58 5.59 32.02 -45.14
CA HIS A 58 6.87 32.78 -45.10
C HIS A 58 7.74 32.33 -43.91
N ARG A 59 8.84 31.61 -44.17
CA ARG A 59 10.26 32.00 -44.31
C ARG A 59 11.08 32.16 -43.01
N GLN A 60 12.14 31.36 -43.03
CA GLN A 60 13.43 31.50 -42.37
C GLN A 60 14.12 32.87 -42.51
N ARG A 61 14.90 33.21 -41.47
CA ARG A 61 16.13 34.06 -41.36
C ARG A 61 16.00 35.59 -41.15
N HIS A 62 16.53 36.05 -40.01
CA HIS A 62 17.51 37.15 -39.75
C HIS A 62 17.59 37.31 -38.20
N VAL A 63 18.59 36.80 -37.46
CA VAL A 63 19.96 37.30 -37.17
C VAL A 63 20.07 38.82 -37.00
N ASP A 64 20.48 39.20 -35.78
CA ASP A 64 21.06 40.44 -35.26
C ASP A 64 20.37 41.79 -35.55
N GLN A 65 19.83 42.40 -34.49
CA GLN A 65 20.30 43.68 -33.93
C GLN A 65 19.28 44.20 -32.90
N ASN A 66 19.52 43.91 -31.61
CA ASN A 66 19.44 44.91 -30.53
C ASN A 66 19.78 44.25 -29.19
N ARG A 67 21.09 44.17 -28.94
CA ARG A 67 21.65 44.17 -27.60
C ARG A 67 22.40 45.49 -27.44
N ARG A 68 21.85 46.41 -26.65
CA ARG A 68 22.59 47.35 -25.79
C ARG A 68 21.60 48.05 -24.86
N ALA A 69 22.01 48.18 -23.60
CA ALA A 69 21.29 48.70 -22.41
C ALA A 69 20.23 47.73 -21.85
N LEU A 70 20.28 47.19 -20.63
CA LEU A 70 21.06 47.47 -19.42
C LEU A 70 21.31 46.15 -18.67
N GLY A 71 22.45 46.06 -17.99
CA GLY A 71 22.93 44.85 -17.33
C GLY A 71 22.28 44.56 -15.97
N THR A 72 22.37 43.31 -15.54
CA THR A 72 22.95 42.86 -14.26
C THR A 72 22.97 41.33 -14.27
N GLY A 73 24.09 40.74 -13.83
CA GLY A 73 24.44 39.34 -14.09
C GLY A 73 23.56 38.31 -13.39
N HIS A 74 23.25 37.23 -14.12
CA HIS A 74 23.00 35.91 -13.55
C HIS A 74 24.07 34.96 -14.13
N PRO A 75 24.76 34.15 -13.31
CA PRO A 75 25.76 33.23 -13.80
C PRO A 75 25.13 32.15 -14.70
N ARG A 76 25.89 31.81 -15.75
CA ARG A 76 25.51 30.93 -16.87
C ARG A 76 25.09 29.53 -16.41
N ARG A 77 23.97 29.04 -16.94
CA ARG A 77 23.57 27.62 -17.00
C ARG A 77 24.50 26.82 -17.95
N LYS A 78 25.76 26.59 -17.58
CA LYS A 78 26.63 25.64 -18.32
C LYS A 78 27.24 24.51 -17.50
N ASP A 79 27.05 24.46 -16.18
CA ASP A 79 27.75 23.47 -15.33
C ASP A 79 26.90 22.25 -14.88
N VAL A 80 25.81 21.90 -15.59
CA VAL A 80 24.99 20.70 -15.25
C VAL A 80 24.77 19.76 -16.44
N ALA A 81 25.49 19.93 -17.56
CA ALA A 81 25.27 19.12 -18.76
C ALA A 81 26.13 17.83 -18.86
N ASP A 82 27.04 17.56 -17.93
CA ASP A 82 28.07 16.51 -18.13
C ASP A 82 27.91 15.21 -17.33
N LYS A 83 26.80 14.98 -16.60
CA LYS A 83 26.67 13.78 -15.74
C LYS A 83 25.98 12.55 -16.35
N GLU A 84 25.65 12.55 -17.64
CA GLU A 84 25.09 11.35 -18.31
C GLU A 84 26.07 10.60 -19.23
N HIS A 85 27.29 11.12 -19.44
CA HIS A 85 28.27 10.52 -20.32
C HIS A 85 29.29 9.69 -19.54
N LEU A 86 29.30 8.37 -19.77
CA LEU A 86 30.34 7.48 -19.26
C LEU A 86 31.58 7.57 -20.16
N THR A 87 32.76 7.70 -19.56
CA THR A 87 34.02 7.65 -20.30
C THR A 87 34.32 6.22 -20.77
N GLY A 88 35.17 6.08 -21.79
CA GLY A 88 35.54 4.76 -22.33
C GLY A 88 36.13 3.81 -21.27
N SER A 89 36.94 4.33 -20.35
CA SER A 89 37.51 3.54 -19.24
C SER A 89 36.46 3.11 -18.20
N GLN A 90 35.47 3.97 -17.91
CA GLN A 90 34.35 3.63 -17.03
C GLN A 90 33.48 2.53 -17.66
N VAL A 91 33.21 2.62 -18.96
CA VAL A 91 32.46 1.59 -19.70
C VAL A 91 33.17 0.24 -19.62
N VAL A 92 34.48 0.19 -19.86
CA VAL A 92 35.25 -1.07 -19.79
C VAL A 92 35.15 -1.70 -18.39
N ARG A 93 35.25 -0.90 -17.33
CA ARG A 93 35.12 -1.39 -15.95
C ARG A 93 33.71 -1.93 -15.65
N ILE A 94 32.67 -1.21 -16.06
CA ILE A 94 31.27 -1.65 -15.91
C ILE A 94 31.04 -2.98 -16.61
N LEU A 95 31.53 -3.13 -17.85
CA LEU A 95 31.34 -4.34 -18.64
C LEU A 95 32.09 -5.53 -18.06
N LYS A 96 33.29 -5.32 -17.51
CA LYS A 96 34.06 -6.38 -16.82
C LYS A 96 33.29 -6.93 -15.62
N ASP A 97 32.92 -6.05 -14.68
CA ASP A 97 32.18 -6.44 -13.48
C ASP A 97 30.82 -7.07 -13.83
N TYR A 98 30.15 -6.58 -14.89
CA TYR A 98 28.90 -7.16 -15.35
C TYR A 98 29.08 -8.58 -15.90
N ARG A 99 30.16 -8.86 -16.65
CA ARG A 99 30.45 -10.22 -17.15
C ARG A 99 30.76 -11.19 -16.02
N GLU A 100 31.50 -10.74 -15.01
CA GLU A 100 31.79 -11.52 -13.78
C GLU A 100 30.50 -11.81 -13.00
N ALA A 101 29.66 -10.79 -12.77
CA ALA A 101 28.37 -10.96 -12.11
C ALA A 101 27.42 -11.86 -12.91
N TYR A 102 27.47 -11.82 -14.24
CA TYR A 102 26.68 -12.70 -15.09
C TYR A 102 27.16 -14.16 -15.04
N ALA A 103 28.41 -14.40 -14.66
CA ALA A 103 29.02 -15.71 -14.51
C ALA A 103 28.92 -16.27 -13.07
N SER A 104 28.21 -15.60 -12.16
CA SER A 104 28.06 -16.05 -10.77
C SER A 104 26.84 -16.96 -10.57
N GLU A 105 26.88 -17.79 -9.52
CA GLU A 105 25.79 -18.74 -9.21
C GLU A 105 24.44 -18.02 -8.95
N ASN A 106 24.48 -16.83 -8.31
CA ASN A 106 23.33 -15.94 -8.07
C ASN A 106 23.36 -14.70 -8.96
N HIS A 107 23.48 -14.92 -10.28
CA HIS A 107 23.63 -13.83 -11.25
C HIS A 107 22.58 -12.72 -11.16
N SER A 108 21.32 -13.02 -10.78
CA SER A 108 20.28 -11.99 -10.61
C SER A 108 20.65 -10.93 -9.56
N ASP A 109 21.16 -11.36 -8.41
CA ASP A 109 21.50 -10.48 -7.30
C ASP A 109 22.83 -9.79 -7.55
N ALA A 110 23.85 -10.53 -8.02
CA ALA A 110 25.14 -9.97 -8.40
C ALA A 110 25.01 -8.90 -9.50
N ILE A 111 24.13 -9.10 -10.48
CA ILE A 111 23.84 -8.09 -11.51
C ILE A 111 23.18 -6.86 -10.91
N ASN A 112 22.25 -7.03 -9.96
CA ASN A 112 21.60 -5.90 -9.28
C ASN A 112 22.62 -5.08 -8.46
N GLU A 113 23.56 -5.74 -7.80
CA GLU A 113 24.67 -5.09 -7.09
C GLU A 113 25.57 -4.29 -8.03
N VAL A 114 25.91 -4.83 -9.21
CA VAL A 114 26.67 -4.09 -10.24
C VAL A 114 25.93 -2.84 -10.71
N TYR A 115 24.61 -2.91 -10.91
CA TYR A 115 23.82 -1.72 -11.26
C TYR A 115 23.86 -0.68 -10.13
N LEU A 116 23.56 -1.07 -8.89
CA LEU A 116 23.56 -0.16 -7.74
C LEU A 116 24.93 0.48 -7.50
N LYS A 117 26.01 -0.30 -7.62
CA LYS A 117 27.40 0.16 -7.50
C LYS A 117 27.70 1.29 -8.48
N TYR A 118 27.35 1.13 -9.76
CA TYR A 118 27.71 2.11 -10.79
C TYR A 118 26.72 3.27 -10.96
N GLU A 119 25.47 3.09 -10.56
CA GLU A 119 24.52 4.20 -10.39
C GLU A 119 25.04 5.18 -9.33
N ASN A 120 25.53 4.66 -8.21
CA ASN A 120 26.07 5.47 -7.12
C ASN A 120 27.46 6.04 -7.45
N LEU A 121 28.35 5.24 -8.04
CA LEU A 121 29.74 5.64 -8.29
C LEU A 121 29.88 6.71 -9.39
N TYR A 122 29.06 6.63 -10.43
CA TYR A 122 29.14 7.55 -11.59
C TYR A 122 27.96 8.51 -11.69
N GLY A 123 26.95 8.40 -10.82
CA GLY A 123 25.77 9.28 -10.83
C GLY A 123 24.92 9.15 -12.09
N VAL A 124 25.02 8.02 -12.79
CA VAL A 124 24.30 7.74 -14.05
C VAL A 124 23.03 6.92 -13.79
N SER A 125 22.01 7.12 -14.62
CA SER A 125 20.77 6.34 -14.49
C SER A 125 20.97 4.86 -14.85
N ARG A 126 20.17 3.97 -14.25
CA ARG A 126 20.06 2.56 -14.69
C ARG A 126 19.82 2.40 -16.17
N THR A 127 19.09 3.33 -16.77
CA THR A 127 18.77 3.34 -18.19
C THR A 127 20.03 3.53 -19.04
N THR A 128 20.96 4.39 -18.60
CA THR A 128 22.26 4.60 -19.24
C THR A 128 23.13 3.34 -19.15
N LEU A 129 23.22 2.73 -17.96
CA LEU A 129 23.95 1.47 -17.76
C LEU A 129 23.37 0.33 -18.60
N ARG A 130 22.04 0.19 -18.65
CA ARG A 130 21.35 -0.81 -19.49
C ARG A 130 21.64 -0.64 -20.97
N LYS A 131 21.76 0.61 -21.46
CA LYS A 131 22.12 0.86 -22.87
C LYS A 131 23.53 0.37 -23.18
N VAL A 132 24.51 0.72 -22.34
CA VAL A 132 25.91 0.30 -22.50
C VAL A 132 26.05 -1.23 -22.45
N ILE A 133 25.51 -1.85 -21.40
CA ILE A 133 25.51 -3.31 -21.22
C ILE A 133 24.74 -4.00 -22.35
N GLY A 134 23.63 -3.42 -22.81
CA GLY A 134 22.84 -3.96 -23.91
C GLY A 134 23.58 -3.94 -25.25
N VAL A 135 24.44 -2.96 -25.50
CA VAL A 135 25.32 -2.95 -26.68
C VAL A 135 26.37 -4.05 -26.57
N ASP A 136 27.00 -4.23 -25.41
CA ASP A 136 27.99 -5.27 -25.17
C ASP A 136 27.41 -6.68 -25.35
N ARG A 137 26.24 -6.95 -24.75
CA ARG A 137 25.54 -8.24 -24.88
C ARG A 137 25.16 -8.59 -26.32
N ARG A 138 24.89 -7.59 -27.16
CA ARG A 138 24.62 -7.80 -28.59
C ARG A 138 25.90 -8.10 -29.37
N ARG A 139 27.00 -7.41 -29.06
CA ARG A 139 28.31 -7.61 -29.69
C ARG A 139 28.95 -8.95 -29.30
N HIS A 140 28.73 -9.38 -28.06
CA HIS A 140 29.30 -10.60 -27.48
C HIS A 140 28.24 -11.69 -27.21
N ALA A 141 27.21 -11.77 -28.05
CA ALA A 141 26.08 -12.67 -27.84
C ALA A 141 26.49 -14.15 -27.72
N ALA A 142 27.53 -14.57 -28.45
CA ALA A 142 28.09 -15.93 -28.39
C ALA A 142 28.73 -16.23 -27.02
N ASP A 143 29.48 -15.28 -26.45
CA ASP A 143 30.16 -15.43 -25.15
C ASP A 143 29.13 -15.58 -24.02
N TYR A 144 28.10 -14.73 -24.01
CA TYR A 144 27.01 -14.82 -23.05
C TYR A 144 26.17 -16.10 -23.21
N ALA A 145 26.02 -16.61 -24.43
CA ALA A 145 25.36 -17.90 -24.67
C ALA A 145 26.20 -19.09 -24.19
N ALA A 146 27.53 -19.03 -24.33
CA ALA A 146 28.45 -20.05 -23.84
C ALA A 146 28.45 -20.11 -22.31
N LEU A 147 28.54 -18.95 -21.63
CA LEU A 147 28.43 -18.85 -20.16
C LEU A 147 27.13 -19.44 -19.63
N ARG A 148 26.01 -19.21 -20.32
CA ARG A 148 24.69 -19.74 -19.96
C ARG A 148 24.58 -21.26 -20.18
N LYS A 149 25.28 -21.82 -21.17
CA LYS A 149 25.35 -23.27 -21.41
C LYS A 149 26.22 -23.96 -20.35
N LEU A 150 27.33 -23.35 -19.95
CA LEU A 150 28.22 -23.88 -18.91
C LEU A 150 27.49 -24.04 -17.56
N HIS A 151 26.75 -23.02 -17.15
CA HIS A 151 25.96 -23.05 -15.92
C HIS A 151 24.82 -24.08 -15.94
N ARG A 152 24.14 -24.25 -17.10
CA ARG A 152 23.12 -25.31 -17.24
C ARG A 152 23.74 -26.70 -17.10
N LYS A 153 24.95 -26.91 -17.61
CA LYS A 153 25.71 -28.16 -17.42
C LYS A 153 26.15 -28.36 -15.98
N GLU A 154 26.64 -27.33 -15.29
CA GLU A 154 27.05 -27.41 -13.88
C GLU A 154 25.87 -27.67 -12.94
N GLN A 155 24.72 -27.05 -13.17
CA GLN A 155 23.50 -27.29 -12.40
C GLN A 155 22.94 -28.70 -12.65
N GLN A 156 23.03 -29.22 -13.88
CA GLN A 156 22.68 -30.61 -14.18
C GLN A 156 23.68 -31.60 -13.57
N ALA A 157 24.99 -31.29 -13.57
CA ALA A 157 26.02 -32.12 -12.95
C ALA A 157 25.91 -32.15 -11.41
N LYS A 158 25.54 -31.03 -10.75
CA LYS A 158 25.25 -31.00 -9.31
C LYS A 158 24.00 -31.82 -8.96
N ARG A 159 23.01 -31.92 -9.87
CA ARG A 159 21.81 -32.75 -9.69
C ARG A 159 22.03 -34.26 -9.93
N GLN A 160 23.10 -34.64 -10.63
CA GLN A 160 23.38 -36.02 -11.02
C GLN A 160 24.54 -36.68 -10.25
N ARG A 161 25.19 -36.00 -9.29
CA ARG A 161 26.21 -36.63 -8.44
C ARG A 161 25.57 -37.60 -7.44
N PRO A 162 25.87 -38.92 -7.48
CA PRO A 162 25.44 -39.86 -6.45
C PRO A 162 26.22 -39.59 -5.15
N GLN A 163 25.55 -39.68 -4.00
CA GLN A 163 26.19 -39.65 -2.69
C GLN A 163 27.22 -40.79 -2.61
N LYS A 164 28.52 -40.45 -2.59
CA LYS A 164 29.57 -41.41 -2.29
C LYS A 164 29.44 -41.83 -0.83
N GLN A 165 28.98 -43.07 -0.61
CA GLN A 165 29.15 -43.79 0.65
C GLN A 165 30.64 -43.82 0.99
N HIS A 166 31.02 -43.30 2.16
CA HIS A 166 32.35 -43.52 2.71
C HIS A 166 32.39 -44.91 3.34
N GLY A 167 33.33 -45.71 2.82
CA GLY A 167 33.53 -47.11 3.16
C GLY A 167 34.09 -47.33 4.56
N ALA A 168 33.80 -48.54 5.03
CA ALA A 168 34.18 -49.15 6.29
C ALA A 168 35.69 -49.10 6.59
N LEU A 169 36.03 -48.78 7.84
CA LEU A 169 37.19 -49.34 8.53
C LEU A 169 36.69 -50.29 9.64
N LYS A 170 37.21 -51.53 9.62
CA LYS A 170 37.02 -52.55 10.68
C LYS A 170 37.90 -52.24 11.91
N PRO A 171 37.53 -52.70 13.12
CA PRO A 171 38.11 -52.25 14.39
C PRO A 171 39.24 -53.17 14.91
N PRO A 172 40.10 -52.69 15.83
CA PRO A 172 40.84 -53.56 16.74
C PRO A 172 40.21 -53.61 18.14
N ASP A 173 40.53 -54.71 18.81
CA ASP A 173 39.89 -55.29 19.97
C ASP A 173 39.89 -54.49 21.28
N ALA A 174 38.74 -54.62 21.95
CA ALA A 174 38.51 -54.81 23.38
C ALA A 174 39.68 -54.55 24.34
N ARG A 175 39.49 -53.56 25.23
CA ARG A 175 39.57 -53.77 26.69
C ARG A 175 38.93 -52.62 27.49
N ALA A 176 37.97 -53.04 28.32
CA ALA A 176 37.71 -52.57 29.67
C ALA A 176 36.89 -51.26 29.91
N ARG A 177 35.69 -51.50 30.48
CA ARG A 177 35.01 -50.76 31.58
C ARG A 177 34.27 -49.48 31.17
N LYS A 178 33.06 -49.16 31.63
CA LYS A 178 32.04 -49.77 32.49
C LYS A 178 30.87 -48.75 32.49
N PHE A 179 29.62 -49.21 32.38
CA PHE A 179 28.36 -48.52 32.73
C PHE A 179 28.03 -47.13 32.14
N ALA A 180 27.01 -47.06 31.26
CA ALA A 180 25.70 -46.50 31.59
C ALA A 180 24.73 -46.55 30.38
N ALA A 181 23.49 -46.92 30.68
CA ALA A 181 22.26 -46.99 29.89
C ALA A 181 22.22 -46.47 28.42
N LYS A 182 21.71 -47.34 27.56
CA LYS A 182 21.29 -47.14 26.15
C LYS A 182 20.00 -46.32 26.08
N PRO A 183 19.87 -45.26 25.24
CA PRO A 183 18.56 -44.86 24.72
C PRO A 183 18.21 -45.75 23.52
N PRO A 184 16.97 -46.26 23.42
CA PRO A 184 16.52 -47.03 22.27
C PRO A 184 16.19 -46.10 21.09
N ASP A 185 16.23 -46.69 19.90
CA ASP A 185 15.70 -46.18 18.64
C ASP A 185 14.38 -45.42 18.83
N ILE A 186 14.29 -44.23 18.22
CA ILE A 186 13.00 -43.62 17.91
C ILE A 186 12.93 -43.37 16.41
N SER A 187 12.43 -44.41 15.75
CA SER A 187 11.55 -44.37 14.59
C SER A 187 10.83 -43.02 14.40
N MET A 188 10.87 -42.53 13.16
CA MET A 188 9.89 -41.61 12.59
C MET A 188 8.47 -41.94 13.07
N GLY A 189 7.89 -41.02 13.82
CA GLY A 189 6.59 -41.18 14.48
C GLY A 189 6.54 -40.29 15.71
N ALA A 190 6.51 -38.97 15.52
CA ALA A 190 6.18 -38.05 16.60
C ALA A 190 4.70 -38.24 16.95
N SER A 191 4.41 -39.28 17.73
CA SER A 191 3.21 -39.36 18.56
C SER A 191 3.39 -38.31 19.65
N THR A 192 3.04 -37.06 19.33
CA THR A 192 2.67 -36.09 20.35
C THR A 192 1.47 -36.69 21.08
N ARG A 193 1.63 -37.02 22.36
CA ARG A 193 0.48 -37.32 23.22
C ARG A 193 -0.57 -36.24 22.95
N PRO A 194 -1.81 -36.60 22.55
CA PRO A 194 -2.84 -35.62 22.26
C PRO A 194 -3.00 -34.72 23.49
N ARG A 195 -2.99 -33.40 23.27
CA ARG A 195 -3.20 -32.44 24.36
C ARG A 195 -4.60 -32.65 24.91
N ASN A 196 -4.77 -32.49 26.22
CA ASN A 196 -6.10 -32.61 26.83
C ASN A 196 -7.05 -31.58 26.21
N ARG A 197 -8.08 -32.07 25.51
CA ARG A 197 -9.14 -31.27 24.91
C ARG A 197 -10.29 -31.10 25.91
N ARG A 198 -10.98 -29.97 25.81
CA ARG A 198 -12.15 -29.58 26.60
C ARG A 198 -13.40 -29.83 25.76
N THR A 199 -14.49 -30.20 26.41
CA THR A 199 -15.78 -30.36 25.74
C THR A 199 -16.35 -29.02 25.30
N GLY A 200 -16.80 -28.95 24.05
CA GLY A 200 -17.45 -27.79 23.45
C GLY A 200 -16.48 -26.75 22.86
N LEU A 201 -17.03 -25.87 22.02
CA LEU A 201 -16.35 -24.67 21.52
C LEU A 201 -16.26 -23.59 22.63
N PRO A 202 -15.27 -22.68 22.56
CA PRO A 202 -15.20 -21.53 23.46
C PRO A 202 -16.50 -20.73 23.46
N ALA A 203 -16.89 -20.14 24.60
CA ALA A 203 -18.09 -19.31 24.67
C ALA A 203 -18.06 -18.22 23.59
N GLY A 204 -19.10 -18.21 22.74
CA GLY A 204 -19.32 -17.18 21.74
C GLY A 204 -19.92 -15.92 22.37
N VAL A 205 -20.02 -14.87 21.56
CA VAL A 205 -20.74 -13.64 21.94
C VAL A 205 -22.01 -13.59 21.12
N ALA A 206 -23.16 -13.63 21.79
CA ALA A 206 -24.46 -13.56 21.11
C ALA A 206 -24.64 -12.20 20.47
N VAL A 207 -25.21 -12.19 19.27
CA VAL A 207 -25.75 -10.97 18.64
C VAL A 207 -26.96 -10.53 19.46
N THR A 208 -27.13 -9.22 19.65
CA THR A 208 -28.18 -8.65 20.51
C THR A 208 -29.57 -9.08 20.00
N ASP A 209 -29.90 -8.78 18.74
CA ASP A 209 -31.09 -9.29 18.06
C ASP A 209 -30.85 -9.41 16.54
N LEU A 210 -30.82 -10.65 16.04
CA LEU A 210 -30.60 -10.93 14.61
C LEU A 210 -31.79 -10.53 13.73
N GLU A 211 -33.01 -10.57 14.26
CA GLU A 211 -34.21 -10.17 13.51
C GLU A 211 -34.26 -8.65 13.37
N ALA A 212 -33.95 -7.92 14.44
CA ALA A 212 -33.82 -6.46 14.39
C ALA A 212 -32.74 -6.01 13.40
N VAL A 213 -31.57 -6.67 13.38
CA VAL A 213 -30.51 -6.40 12.39
C VAL A 213 -31.01 -6.64 10.96
N ALA A 214 -31.76 -7.73 10.71
CA ALA A 214 -32.32 -8.02 9.40
C ALA A 214 -33.31 -6.93 8.95
N ASP A 215 -34.14 -6.43 9.86
CA ASP A 215 -35.10 -5.38 9.57
C ASP A 215 -34.43 -4.03 9.30
N ILE A 216 -33.34 -3.70 10.02
CA ILE A 216 -32.52 -2.52 9.73
C ILE A 216 -31.97 -2.58 8.29
N ILE A 217 -31.41 -3.72 7.88
CA ILE A 217 -30.88 -3.91 6.52
C ILE A 217 -31.98 -3.69 5.47
N ARG A 218 -33.13 -4.33 5.67
CA ARG A 218 -34.28 -4.23 4.75
C ARG A 218 -34.83 -2.82 4.64
N SER A 219 -34.87 -2.07 5.74
CA SER A 219 -35.36 -0.69 5.75
C SER A 219 -34.47 0.26 4.93
N LYS A 220 -33.15 0.03 4.93
CA LYS A 220 -32.16 0.87 4.25
C LYS A 220 -31.91 0.45 2.80
N ASP A 221 -32.11 -0.82 2.47
CA ASP A 221 -31.99 -1.33 1.09
C ASP A 221 -33.20 -2.23 0.72
N PRO A 222 -34.36 -1.62 0.43
CA PRO A 222 -35.57 -2.35 0.06
C PRO A 222 -35.47 -3.08 -1.29
N SER A 223 -34.39 -2.89 -2.04
CA SER A 223 -34.13 -3.58 -3.31
C SER A 223 -33.60 -5.01 -3.11
N GLN A 224 -33.12 -5.35 -1.92
CA GLN A 224 -32.75 -6.72 -1.56
C GLN A 224 -33.99 -7.53 -1.18
N SER A 225 -34.51 -8.26 -2.15
CA SER A 225 -35.81 -8.94 -2.07
C SER A 225 -35.79 -10.34 -1.43
N ASP A 226 -34.64 -10.86 -0.99
CA ASP A 226 -34.54 -12.22 -0.43
C ASP A 226 -34.35 -12.20 1.10
N LYS A 227 -35.47 -12.05 1.82
CA LYS A 227 -35.51 -12.04 3.31
C LYS A 227 -34.89 -13.31 3.89
N GLU A 228 -35.20 -14.46 3.30
CA GLU A 228 -34.73 -15.76 3.78
C GLU A 228 -33.21 -15.89 3.62
N ALA A 229 -32.65 -15.42 2.49
CA ALA A 229 -31.20 -15.43 2.29
C ALA A 229 -30.46 -14.48 3.25
N ILE A 230 -30.99 -13.28 3.51
CA ILE A 230 -30.40 -12.34 4.48
C ILE A 230 -30.40 -12.97 5.87
N THR A 231 -31.54 -13.46 6.33
CA THR A 231 -31.66 -14.10 7.65
C THR A 231 -30.74 -15.32 7.76
N ALA A 232 -30.66 -16.16 6.72
CA ALA A 232 -29.75 -17.32 6.70
C ALA A 232 -28.27 -16.91 6.82
N CYS A 233 -27.87 -15.82 6.16
CA CYS A 233 -26.53 -15.25 6.27
C CYS A 233 -26.28 -14.67 7.66
N LEU A 234 -27.20 -13.88 8.22
CA LEU A 234 -27.04 -13.30 9.56
C LEU A 234 -26.93 -14.39 10.64
N GLN A 235 -27.67 -15.49 10.48
CA GLN A 235 -27.58 -16.63 11.39
C GLN A 235 -26.18 -17.27 11.44
N THR A 236 -25.27 -17.03 10.48
CA THR A 236 -23.88 -17.51 10.57
C THR A 236 -23.08 -16.84 11.69
N PHE A 237 -23.55 -15.69 12.20
CA PHE A 237 -22.95 -14.99 13.34
C PHE A 237 -23.51 -15.44 14.69
N ASN A 238 -24.53 -16.30 14.69
CA ASN A 238 -25.17 -16.77 15.92
C ASN A 238 -24.32 -17.85 16.62
N PRO A 239 -23.84 -17.63 17.85
CA PRO A 239 -23.03 -18.63 18.56
C PRO A 239 -23.84 -19.80 19.14
N THR A 240 -25.17 -19.69 19.25
CA THR A 240 -26.03 -20.70 19.90
C THR A 240 -26.65 -21.72 18.94
N ARG A 241 -26.14 -21.79 17.70
CA ARG A 241 -26.57 -22.80 16.73
C ARG A 241 -26.37 -24.22 17.29
N ILE A 242 -27.34 -25.11 17.04
CA ILE A 242 -27.32 -26.51 17.48
C ILE A 242 -26.06 -27.25 17.01
N ALA A 243 -25.58 -26.93 15.80
CA ALA A 243 -24.35 -27.49 15.23
C ALA A 243 -23.05 -26.79 15.70
N GLY A 244 -23.14 -25.84 16.64
CA GLY A 244 -22.05 -24.93 16.99
C GLY A 244 -21.92 -23.76 15.99
N TYR A 245 -20.88 -22.96 16.18
CA TYR A 245 -20.61 -21.77 15.36
C TYR A 245 -19.41 -21.96 14.44
N GLY A 246 -19.35 -21.21 13.34
CA GLY A 246 -18.25 -21.23 12.38
C GLY A 246 -17.24 -20.09 12.55
N TYR A 247 -16.35 -19.96 11.57
CA TYR A 247 -15.29 -18.97 11.55
C TYR A 247 -15.81 -17.53 11.67
N LEU A 248 -16.90 -17.18 10.97
CA LEU A 248 -17.39 -15.79 10.97
C LEU A 248 -17.94 -15.38 12.35
N ALA A 249 -18.70 -16.24 13.02
CA ALA A 249 -19.13 -16.03 14.40
C ALA A 249 -17.95 -15.96 15.37
N TRP A 250 -16.93 -16.81 15.19
CA TRP A 250 -15.71 -16.77 16.00
C TRP A 250 -14.95 -15.45 15.84
N ARG A 251 -14.82 -14.93 14.61
CA ARG A 251 -14.22 -13.63 14.30
C ARG A 251 -15.04 -12.45 14.82
N TYR A 252 -16.35 -12.53 14.71
CA TYR A 252 -17.28 -11.56 15.29
C TYR A 252 -17.14 -11.49 16.81
N ALA A 253 -17.15 -12.63 17.51
CA ALA A 253 -16.95 -12.69 18.95
C ALA A 253 -15.58 -12.14 19.39
N ALA A 254 -14.53 -12.36 18.59
CA ALA A 254 -13.21 -11.79 18.86
C ALA A 254 -13.19 -10.25 18.68
N THR A 255 -13.85 -9.74 17.65
CA THR A 255 -13.91 -8.30 17.34
C THR A 255 -14.76 -7.55 18.36
N ARG A 256 -15.93 -8.10 18.72
CA ARG A 256 -16.83 -7.53 19.73
C ARG A 256 -16.18 -7.46 21.12
N ARG A 257 -15.41 -8.48 21.52
CA ARG A 257 -14.64 -8.46 22.78
C ARG A 257 -13.53 -7.40 22.81
N GLY A 258 -12.91 -7.10 21.67
CA GLY A 258 -11.87 -6.08 21.57
C GLY A 258 -12.40 -4.64 21.65
N LEU A 259 -13.65 -4.41 21.22
CA LEU A 259 -14.31 -3.11 21.25
C LEU A 259 -14.96 -2.79 22.61
N ASN A 260 -15.54 -3.80 23.28
CA ASN A 260 -16.40 -3.60 24.46
C ASN A 260 -15.74 -3.89 25.81
N SER A 261 -14.47 -3.49 26.02
CA SER A 261 -13.93 -3.41 27.39
C SER A 261 -14.58 -2.31 28.25
N GLN A 262 -15.53 -1.52 27.69
CA GLN A 262 -16.18 -0.41 28.39
C GLN A 262 -17.72 -0.42 28.45
N LEU A 263 -18.50 -1.25 27.73
CA LEU A 263 -19.95 -1.40 27.96
C LEU A 263 -20.54 -2.77 27.55
N PRO A 264 -21.47 -3.38 28.32
CA PRO A 264 -21.89 -4.78 28.13
C PRO A 264 -22.92 -5.05 27.02
N SER A 265 -23.66 -4.04 26.55
CA SER A 265 -24.77 -4.21 25.60
C SER A 265 -24.57 -3.31 24.37
N GLY A 266 -24.01 -3.87 23.30
CA GLY A 266 -23.98 -3.17 22.00
C GLY A 266 -25.38 -3.14 21.36
N THR A 267 -25.69 -2.08 20.63
CA THR A 267 -26.95 -1.94 19.89
C THR A 267 -27.00 -2.86 18.66
N ASP A 268 -28.17 -3.05 18.06
CA ASP A 268 -28.31 -3.82 16.81
C ASP A 268 -27.51 -3.18 15.66
N ASN A 269 -27.39 -1.84 15.68
CA ASN A 269 -26.53 -1.09 14.75
C ASN A 269 -25.04 -1.40 14.94
N ASP A 270 -24.58 -1.53 16.18
CA ASP A 270 -23.20 -1.93 16.48
C ASP A 270 -22.91 -3.33 15.97
N ASP A 271 -23.85 -4.25 16.16
CA ASP A 271 -23.71 -5.62 15.68
C ASP A 271 -23.66 -5.70 14.17
N LEU A 272 -24.50 -4.92 13.49
CA LEU A 272 -24.48 -4.77 12.04
C LEU A 272 -23.14 -4.21 11.54
N ALA A 273 -22.63 -3.16 12.19
CA ALA A 273 -21.34 -2.55 11.83
C ALA A 273 -20.16 -3.52 12.03
N ILE A 274 -20.14 -4.25 13.15
CA ILE A 274 -19.11 -5.26 13.43
C ILE A 274 -19.20 -6.40 12.41
N MET A 275 -20.40 -6.90 12.08
CA MET A 275 -20.58 -7.93 11.05
C MET A 275 -20.06 -7.46 9.69
N ALA A 276 -20.42 -6.24 9.28
CA ALA A 276 -19.95 -5.63 8.04
C ALA A 276 -18.43 -5.51 7.99
N GLN A 277 -17.81 -5.08 9.10
CA GLN A 277 -16.35 -5.00 9.24
C GLN A 277 -15.69 -6.39 9.13
N VAL A 278 -16.21 -7.39 9.84
CA VAL A 278 -15.68 -8.76 9.82
C VAL A 278 -15.74 -9.32 8.40
N VAL A 279 -16.89 -9.22 7.74
CA VAL A 279 -17.08 -9.71 6.37
C VAL A 279 -16.09 -9.10 5.39
N ASP A 280 -15.93 -7.77 5.42
CA ASP A 280 -15.01 -7.09 4.51
C ASP A 280 -13.54 -7.45 4.77
N VAL A 281 -13.13 -7.44 6.03
CA VAL A 281 -11.75 -7.79 6.41
C VAL A 281 -11.42 -9.24 6.06
N GLU A 282 -12.31 -10.18 6.37
CA GLU A 282 -12.08 -11.60 6.10
C GLU A 282 -12.19 -11.92 4.61
N ARG A 283 -13.06 -11.23 3.85
CA ARG A 283 -13.10 -11.36 2.39
C ARG A 283 -11.79 -10.91 1.74
N GLN A 284 -11.27 -9.75 2.14
CA GLN A 284 -9.99 -9.26 1.65
C GLN A 284 -8.82 -10.18 2.03
N LEU A 285 -8.89 -10.84 3.19
CA LEU A 285 -7.91 -11.86 3.58
C LEU A 285 -8.01 -13.09 2.67
N LEU A 286 -9.23 -13.57 2.44
CA LEU A 286 -9.52 -14.72 1.58
C LEU A 286 -9.05 -14.48 0.14
N ASP A 287 -9.39 -13.33 -0.45
CA ASP A 287 -8.98 -12.97 -1.81
C ASP A 287 -7.45 -12.95 -1.96
N ARG A 288 -6.74 -12.43 -0.95
CA ARG A 288 -5.26 -12.44 -0.92
C ARG A 288 -4.71 -13.86 -0.81
N LEU A 289 -5.28 -14.70 0.06
CA LEU A 289 -4.85 -16.09 0.19
C LEU A 289 -5.07 -16.88 -1.09
N VAL A 290 -6.21 -16.67 -1.77
CA VAL A 290 -6.47 -17.29 -3.08
C VAL A 290 -5.47 -16.82 -4.13
N SER A 291 -5.11 -15.53 -4.13
CA SER A 291 -4.08 -14.98 -5.02
C SER A 291 -2.68 -15.53 -4.74
N ASP A 292 -2.33 -15.73 -3.46
CA ASP A 292 -0.98 -16.14 -3.05
C ASP A 292 -0.77 -17.66 -3.14
N VAL A 293 -1.78 -18.44 -2.72
CA VAL A 293 -1.69 -19.90 -2.51
C VAL A 293 -2.41 -20.68 -3.61
N GLY A 294 -3.39 -20.07 -4.29
CA GLY A 294 -4.26 -20.71 -5.27
C GLY A 294 -5.58 -21.20 -4.67
N ALA A 295 -6.24 -22.16 -5.33
CA ALA A 295 -7.52 -22.74 -4.91
C ALA A 295 -7.39 -23.69 -3.70
N PHE A 296 -6.89 -23.17 -2.57
CA PHE A 296 -6.57 -23.96 -1.38
C PHE A 296 -7.81 -24.58 -0.70
N LEU A 297 -8.99 -23.97 -0.85
CA LEU A 297 -10.27 -24.51 -0.35
C LEU A 297 -10.66 -25.84 -1.03
N GLU A 298 -10.25 -26.03 -2.30
CA GLU A 298 -10.47 -27.26 -3.08
C GLU A 298 -9.29 -28.24 -2.95
N HIS A 299 -8.12 -27.74 -2.55
CA HIS A 299 -6.88 -28.49 -2.52
C HIS A 299 -6.16 -28.35 -1.16
N PRO A 300 -6.54 -29.16 -0.15
CA PRO A 300 -5.99 -29.10 1.21
C PRO A 300 -4.45 -29.13 1.27
N ASN A 301 -3.81 -29.87 0.38
CA ASN A 301 -2.34 -29.95 0.32
C ASN A 301 -1.65 -28.61 0.05
N LEU A 302 -2.31 -27.68 -0.66
CA LEU A 302 -1.78 -26.33 -0.88
C LEU A 302 -1.80 -25.53 0.43
N ALA A 303 -2.86 -25.65 1.22
CA ALA A 303 -2.98 -24.98 2.51
C ALA A 303 -1.88 -25.44 3.48
N LYS A 304 -1.67 -26.76 3.62
CA LYS A 304 -0.61 -27.32 4.48
C LYS A 304 0.78 -26.82 4.10
N ARG A 305 1.09 -26.81 2.79
CA ARG A 305 2.37 -26.32 2.26
C ARG A 305 2.57 -24.84 2.52
N ALA A 306 1.51 -24.03 2.35
CA ALA A 306 1.56 -22.60 2.61
C ALA A 306 1.83 -22.31 4.10
N ILE A 307 1.15 -23.01 5.03
CA ILE A 307 1.40 -22.86 6.46
C ILE A 307 2.86 -23.19 6.81
N GLU A 308 3.39 -24.33 6.35
CA GLU A 308 4.79 -24.71 6.64
C GLU A 308 5.81 -23.73 6.03
N SER A 309 5.54 -23.22 4.82
CA SER A 309 6.43 -22.26 4.16
C SER A 309 6.45 -20.93 4.91
N GLU A 310 5.27 -20.36 5.19
CA GLU A 310 5.18 -19.09 5.91
C GLU A 310 5.73 -19.21 7.33
N PHE A 311 5.50 -20.34 8.02
CA PHE A 311 6.05 -20.58 9.34
C PHE A 311 7.59 -20.67 9.32
N ARG A 312 8.16 -21.33 8.30
CA ARG A 312 9.62 -21.43 8.16
C ARG A 312 10.26 -20.06 7.93
N ASP A 313 9.64 -19.20 7.13
CA ASP A 313 10.13 -17.85 6.85
C ASP A 313 9.98 -16.92 8.07
N LEU A 314 9.12 -17.29 9.03
CA LEU A 314 8.83 -16.52 10.23
C LEU A 314 9.81 -16.81 11.38
N ILE A 315 10.32 -18.04 11.47
CA ILE A 315 11.23 -18.45 12.54
C ILE A 315 12.69 -18.17 12.11
N ASP A 316 13.27 -17.14 12.72
CA ASP A 316 14.68 -16.74 12.58
C ASP A 316 15.51 -17.39 13.71
N PRO A 317 16.78 -17.80 13.48
CA PRO A 317 17.68 -18.20 14.56
C PRO A 317 17.89 -17.15 15.67
N ASP A 318 17.72 -15.85 15.36
CA ASP A 318 17.74 -14.79 16.38
C ASP A 318 16.33 -14.63 17.02
N ASP A 319 16.17 -15.09 18.27
CA ASP A 319 14.87 -15.15 18.99
C ASP A 319 14.25 -13.76 19.31
N ILE A 320 15.04 -12.67 19.26
CA ILE A 320 14.64 -11.31 19.66
C ILE A 320 15.15 -10.27 18.65
N GLY A 321 14.32 -9.30 18.29
CA GLY A 321 14.67 -8.18 17.43
C GLY A 321 15.75 -7.25 18.00
N ARG A 322 16.57 -6.67 17.12
CA ARG A 322 17.70 -5.79 17.50
C ARG A 322 17.28 -4.37 17.92
N SER A 323 16.02 -4.01 17.69
CA SER A 323 15.42 -2.72 18.03
C SER A 323 13.91 -2.85 18.22
N ALA A 324 13.25 -1.86 18.85
CA ALA A 324 11.79 -1.85 18.97
C ALA A 324 11.08 -1.86 17.61
N ALA A 325 11.63 -1.20 16.59
CA ALA A 325 11.07 -1.19 15.25
C ALA A 325 11.21 -2.56 14.55
N ASP A 326 12.33 -3.25 14.75
CA ASP A 326 12.53 -4.60 14.24
C ASP A 326 11.58 -5.60 14.90
N GLU A 327 11.45 -5.53 16.22
CA GLU A 327 10.53 -6.41 16.96
C GLU A 327 9.08 -6.14 16.57
N LEU A 328 8.69 -4.87 16.39
CA LEU A 328 7.37 -4.52 15.90
C LEU A 328 7.08 -5.16 14.54
N ARG A 329 8.06 -5.18 13.62
CA ARG A 329 7.91 -5.87 12.32
C ARG A 329 7.74 -7.37 12.49
N ARG A 330 8.52 -8.01 13.37
CA ARG A 330 8.45 -9.45 13.67
C ARG A 330 7.11 -9.85 14.30
N VAL A 331 6.66 -9.13 15.33
CA VAL A 331 5.35 -9.34 15.99
C VAL A 331 4.21 -9.21 14.99
N ARG A 332 4.24 -8.21 14.11
CA ARG A 332 3.23 -8.04 13.06
C ARG A 332 3.26 -9.13 11.99
N ALA A 333 4.45 -9.66 11.67
CA ALA A 333 4.57 -10.80 10.78
C ALA A 333 3.94 -12.06 11.44
N LYS A 334 4.18 -12.29 12.73
CA LYS A 334 3.60 -13.38 13.52
C LYS A 334 2.06 -13.27 13.59
N ASP A 335 1.53 -12.07 13.85
CA ASP A 335 0.09 -11.77 13.84
C ASP A 335 -0.55 -12.08 12.48
N ARG A 336 0.09 -11.61 11.39
CA ARG A 336 -0.38 -11.86 10.02
C ARG A 336 -0.34 -13.34 9.65
N PHE A 337 0.76 -14.03 9.98
CA PHE A 337 0.89 -15.47 9.78
C PHE A 337 -0.25 -16.21 10.48
N LEU A 338 -0.47 -15.93 11.76
CA LEU A 338 -1.49 -16.63 12.53
C LEU A 338 -2.90 -16.41 11.95
N ARG A 339 -3.23 -15.19 11.49
CA ARG A 339 -4.52 -14.95 10.82
C ARG A 339 -4.68 -15.77 9.55
N ARG A 340 -3.64 -15.84 8.73
CA ARG A 340 -3.62 -16.63 7.49
C ARG A 340 -3.71 -18.12 7.79
N ALA A 341 -2.94 -18.60 8.76
CA ALA A 341 -2.86 -20.00 9.14
C ALA A 341 -4.20 -20.56 9.63
N VAL A 342 -5.01 -19.80 10.36
CA VAL A 342 -6.36 -20.22 10.78
C VAL A 342 -7.27 -20.45 9.56
N VAL A 343 -7.26 -19.55 8.57
CA VAL A 343 -8.07 -19.69 7.34
C VAL A 343 -7.59 -20.87 6.50
N LEU A 344 -6.28 -21.04 6.37
CA LEU A 344 -5.69 -22.18 5.66
C LEU A 344 -5.98 -23.51 6.36
N MET A 345 -5.97 -23.54 7.70
CA MET A 345 -6.32 -24.70 8.50
C MET A 345 -7.78 -25.13 8.31
N ILE A 346 -8.71 -24.19 8.09
CA ILE A 346 -10.11 -24.56 7.77
C ILE A 346 -10.19 -25.42 6.50
N ALA A 347 -9.29 -25.23 5.53
CA ALA A 347 -9.19 -26.08 4.35
C ALA A 347 -8.44 -27.40 4.60
N SER A 348 -7.84 -27.59 5.77
CA SER A 348 -7.07 -28.78 6.16
C SER A 348 -7.29 -29.09 7.65
N PRO A 349 -8.48 -29.61 8.02
CA PRO A 349 -8.87 -29.80 9.43
C PRO A 349 -7.95 -30.71 10.23
N ASP A 350 -7.24 -31.63 9.57
CA ASP A 350 -6.28 -32.57 10.16
C ASP A 350 -4.92 -31.92 10.50
N TYR A 351 -4.82 -30.60 10.36
CA TYR A 351 -3.61 -29.82 10.58
C TYR A 351 -3.65 -28.99 11.88
N ASP A 352 -4.69 -29.17 12.68
CA ASP A 352 -4.97 -28.49 13.95
C ASP A 352 -3.86 -28.70 14.99
N GLU A 353 -3.44 -29.94 15.26
CA GLU A 353 -2.37 -30.28 16.21
C GLU A 353 -1.02 -29.66 15.81
N ARG A 354 -0.76 -29.63 14.50
CA ARG A 354 0.46 -29.03 13.94
C ARG A 354 0.46 -27.52 14.14
N LEU A 355 -0.64 -26.84 13.85
CA LEU A 355 -0.79 -25.41 14.14
C LEU A 355 -0.69 -25.14 15.64
N TRP A 356 -1.30 -25.98 16.48
CA TRP A 356 -1.25 -25.84 17.95
C TRP A 356 0.18 -25.94 18.48
N THR A 357 1.04 -26.74 17.85
CA THR A 357 2.47 -26.80 18.17
C THR A 357 3.21 -25.52 17.77
N MET A 358 2.85 -24.91 16.63
CA MET A 358 3.44 -23.66 16.16
C MET A 358 3.13 -22.47 17.08
N LEU A 359 1.97 -22.46 17.76
CA LEU A 359 1.56 -21.36 18.66
C LEU A 359 2.59 -21.08 19.75
N GLY A 360 3.22 -22.13 20.31
CA GLY A 360 4.27 -21.98 21.32
C GLY A 360 5.53 -21.28 20.78
N ARG A 361 5.82 -21.40 19.49
CA ARG A 361 7.02 -20.84 18.84
C ARG A 361 6.83 -19.43 18.31
N ILE A 362 5.59 -18.98 18.12
CA ILE A 362 5.28 -17.63 17.65
C ILE A 362 4.94 -16.66 18.79
N ARG A 363 5.05 -17.09 20.05
CA ARG A 363 4.80 -16.19 21.18
C ARG A 363 5.74 -14.99 21.12
N PRO A 364 5.25 -13.78 21.44
CA PRO A 364 6.11 -12.61 21.54
C PRO A 364 7.06 -12.76 22.74
N PRO A 365 8.25 -12.13 22.69
CA PRO A 365 9.15 -12.07 23.83
C PRO A 365 8.48 -11.33 25.01
N THR A 366 8.86 -11.70 26.24
CA THR A 366 8.38 -11.02 27.44
C THR A 366 8.96 -9.60 27.52
N PRO A 367 8.29 -8.62 28.17
CA PRO A 367 8.77 -7.25 28.24
C PRO A 367 10.21 -7.12 28.77
N GLY A 368 10.63 -8.00 29.68
CA GLY A 368 12.00 -8.02 30.23
C GLY A 368 13.06 -8.54 29.26
N GLN A 369 12.67 -9.16 28.14
CA GLN A 369 13.57 -9.62 27.08
C GLN A 369 13.72 -8.59 25.95
N LEU A 370 12.90 -7.53 25.94
CA LEU A 370 12.91 -6.53 24.88
C LEU A 370 14.07 -5.55 25.05
N VAL A 371 14.74 -5.23 23.93
CA VAL A 371 15.80 -4.21 23.87
C VAL A 371 15.24 -2.81 24.19
N GLU A 372 14.04 -2.52 23.71
CA GLU A 372 13.35 -1.24 23.89
C GLU A 372 11.83 -1.47 23.85
N ILE A 373 11.09 -0.72 24.69
CA ILE A 373 9.64 -0.79 24.78
C ILE A 373 9.05 0.51 24.23
N THR A 374 8.17 0.39 23.24
CA THR A 374 7.40 1.51 22.68
C THR A 374 5.91 1.20 22.74
N PRO A 375 5.02 2.21 22.88
CA PRO A 375 3.57 1.97 22.90
C PRO A 375 3.03 1.18 21.68
N PRO A 376 3.49 1.44 20.43
CA PRO A 376 3.07 0.64 19.27
C PRO A 376 3.52 -0.82 19.33
N LEU A 377 4.69 -1.09 19.93
CA LEU A 377 5.20 -2.44 20.14
C LEU A 377 4.36 -3.18 21.18
N MET A 378 4.09 -2.56 22.32
CA MET A 378 3.22 -3.13 23.35
C MET A 378 1.83 -3.47 22.81
N ALA A 379 1.19 -2.53 22.10
CA ALA A 379 -0.13 -2.78 21.51
C ALA A 379 -0.12 -3.92 20.48
N ALA A 380 0.97 -4.07 19.71
CA ALA A 380 1.12 -5.18 18.76
C ALA A 380 1.33 -6.52 19.48
N ILE A 381 2.10 -6.54 20.57
CA ILE A 381 2.33 -7.72 21.42
C ILE A 381 1.01 -8.16 22.06
N ASP A 382 0.25 -7.23 22.63
CA ASP A 382 -1.04 -7.52 23.27
C ASP A 382 -2.03 -8.10 22.27
N ARG A 383 -2.12 -7.51 21.08
CA ARG A 383 -2.96 -8.03 19.99
C ARG A 383 -2.55 -9.45 19.57
N LEU A 384 -1.26 -9.70 19.39
CA LEU A 384 -0.76 -11.03 19.04
C LEU A 384 -1.09 -12.05 20.14
N ASN A 385 -0.87 -11.69 21.41
CA ASN A 385 -1.20 -12.54 22.56
C ASN A 385 -2.71 -12.87 22.61
N GLN A 386 -3.57 -11.87 22.44
CA GLN A 386 -5.02 -12.06 22.36
C GLN A 386 -5.39 -13.04 21.24
N GLN A 387 -4.78 -12.90 20.07
CA GLN A 387 -5.03 -13.80 18.94
C GLN A 387 -4.51 -15.22 19.20
N ILE A 388 -3.32 -15.37 19.78
CA ILE A 388 -2.78 -16.67 20.19
C ILE A 388 -3.73 -17.32 21.19
N SER A 389 -4.16 -16.61 22.24
CA SER A 389 -5.10 -17.14 23.24
C SER A 389 -6.44 -17.54 22.63
N ALA A 390 -6.97 -16.76 21.68
CA ALA A 390 -8.21 -17.09 21.00
C ALA A 390 -8.08 -18.37 20.16
N VAL A 391 -6.97 -18.56 19.45
CA VAL A 391 -6.71 -19.76 18.65
C VAL A 391 -6.41 -20.96 19.56
N GLU A 392 -5.63 -20.79 20.62
CA GLU A 392 -5.39 -21.84 21.62
C GLU A 392 -6.69 -22.30 22.27
N ALA A 393 -7.59 -21.38 22.62
CA ALA A 393 -8.89 -21.73 23.17
C ALA A 393 -9.73 -22.55 22.19
N LEU A 394 -9.74 -22.17 20.90
CA LEU A 394 -10.42 -22.93 19.84
C LEU A 394 -9.83 -24.34 19.68
N LEU A 395 -8.51 -24.44 19.54
CA LEU A 395 -7.82 -25.73 19.34
C LEU A 395 -7.88 -26.63 20.58
N SER A 396 -8.18 -26.06 21.74
CA SER A 396 -8.41 -26.81 22.97
C SER A 396 -9.76 -27.52 23.02
N SER A 397 -10.67 -27.31 22.06
CA SER A 397 -11.95 -28.00 22.00
C SER A 397 -11.82 -29.47 21.57
N ASP A 398 -12.81 -30.29 21.89
CA ASP A 398 -12.87 -31.70 21.51
C ASP A 398 -13.02 -31.89 19.98
N ASP A 399 -12.67 -33.09 19.52
CA ASP A 399 -12.62 -33.44 18.09
C ASP A 399 -13.97 -33.32 17.39
N GLU A 400 -15.08 -33.54 18.08
CA GLU A 400 -16.42 -33.40 17.50
C GLU A 400 -16.76 -31.93 17.28
N SER A 401 -16.56 -31.11 18.31
CA SER A 401 -16.72 -29.66 18.24
C SER A 401 -15.85 -29.02 17.15
N LEU A 402 -14.58 -29.41 17.06
CA LEU A 402 -13.65 -28.90 16.04
C LEU A 402 -14.04 -29.34 14.62
N ARG A 403 -14.44 -30.60 14.43
CA ARG A 403 -14.92 -31.06 13.12
C ARG A 403 -16.13 -30.28 12.64
N ASN A 404 -17.10 -30.03 13.53
CA ASN A 404 -18.27 -29.21 13.22
C ASN A 404 -17.89 -27.76 12.89
N PHE A 405 -17.01 -27.16 13.70
CA PHE A 405 -16.46 -25.83 13.44
C PHE A 405 -15.81 -25.74 12.06
N PHE A 406 -14.94 -26.68 11.69
CA PHE A 406 -14.23 -26.67 10.41
C PHE A 406 -15.17 -26.85 9.23
N HIS A 407 -16.13 -27.78 9.32
CA HIS A 407 -17.12 -28.00 8.28
C HIS A 407 -17.98 -26.76 8.01
N GLN A 408 -18.48 -26.14 9.09
CA GLN A 408 -19.27 -24.92 9.02
C GLN A 408 -18.44 -23.76 8.46
N SER A 409 -17.20 -23.61 8.93
CA SER A 409 -16.26 -22.58 8.48
C SER A 409 -15.90 -22.71 7.01
N HIS A 410 -15.69 -23.93 6.50
CA HIS A 410 -15.38 -24.16 5.09
C HIS A 410 -16.53 -23.70 4.19
N SER A 411 -17.76 -24.06 4.56
CA SER A 411 -18.98 -23.61 3.87
C SER A 411 -19.14 -22.07 3.90
N GLU A 412 -18.82 -21.45 5.03
CA GLU A 412 -18.83 -19.98 5.20
C GLU A 412 -17.80 -19.29 4.30
N LEU A 413 -16.58 -19.81 4.20
CA LEU A 413 -15.55 -19.25 3.32
C LEU A 413 -15.93 -19.35 1.84
N ILE A 414 -16.56 -20.46 1.41
CA ILE A 414 -17.10 -20.58 0.05
C ILE A 414 -18.20 -19.54 -0.19
N ALA A 415 -19.14 -19.39 0.75
CA ALA A 415 -20.20 -18.38 0.67
C ALA A 415 -19.65 -16.95 0.62
N LEU A 416 -18.58 -16.67 1.39
CA LEU A 416 -17.89 -15.39 1.40
C LEU A 416 -17.21 -15.10 0.06
N GLN A 417 -16.54 -16.10 -0.54
CA GLN A 417 -15.93 -15.99 -1.87
C GLN A 417 -16.98 -15.78 -2.97
N ALA A 418 -18.14 -16.42 -2.86
CA ALA A 418 -19.27 -16.25 -3.77
C ALA A 418 -20.02 -14.92 -3.60
N GLY A 419 -19.61 -14.07 -2.64
CA GLY A 419 -20.21 -12.76 -2.41
C GLY A 419 -21.58 -12.80 -1.72
N ARG A 420 -21.93 -13.89 -1.02
CA ARG A 420 -23.24 -14.01 -0.36
C ARG A 420 -23.46 -12.98 0.76
N PHE A 421 -22.39 -12.37 1.27
CA PHE A 421 -22.44 -11.35 2.33
C PHE A 421 -22.25 -9.92 1.81
N ASP A 422 -22.24 -9.70 0.49
CA ASP A 422 -21.89 -8.41 -0.12
C ASP A 422 -22.84 -7.28 0.27
N PHE A 423 -24.07 -7.64 0.62
CA PHE A 423 -25.08 -6.72 1.13
C PHE A 423 -24.62 -5.97 2.39
N LEU A 424 -23.78 -6.59 3.23
CA LEU A 424 -23.30 -5.97 4.47
C LEU A 424 -22.30 -4.84 4.24
N ARG A 425 -21.70 -4.74 3.04
CA ARG A 425 -20.67 -3.71 2.74
C ARG A 425 -21.20 -2.29 2.83
N ASN A 426 -22.50 -2.10 2.63
CA ASN A 426 -23.13 -0.78 2.72
C ASN A 426 -23.30 -0.28 4.16
N PHE A 427 -23.05 -1.13 5.16
CA PHE A 427 -23.32 -0.86 6.56
C PHE A 427 -22.06 -0.70 7.42
N GLN A 428 -20.89 -0.52 6.79
CA GLN A 428 -19.62 -0.27 7.49
C GLN A 428 -19.62 1.03 8.33
N ASP A 429 -20.53 1.96 8.03
CA ASP A 429 -20.63 3.30 8.66
C ASP A 429 -21.91 3.47 9.51
N VAL A 430 -22.61 2.38 9.87
CA VAL A 430 -23.81 2.47 10.73
C VAL A 430 -23.39 2.71 12.18
N ASP A 431 -23.44 3.97 12.59
CA ASP A 431 -23.56 4.48 13.97
C ASP A 431 -23.00 3.57 15.09
N SER A 432 -21.67 3.44 15.19
CA SER A 432 -21.04 3.02 16.44
C SER A 432 -20.87 4.21 17.40
N PRO A 433 -21.32 4.12 18.66
CA PRO A 433 -21.11 5.13 19.68
C PRO A 433 -19.68 4.99 20.21
N SER A 434 -18.73 5.54 19.48
CA SER A 434 -17.40 5.89 19.99
C SER A 434 -17.25 7.40 19.93
N PRO A 435 -16.60 8.04 20.92
CA PRO A 435 -16.57 9.48 21.03
C PRO A 435 -15.83 10.08 19.83
N ASN A 436 -16.61 10.72 18.95
CA ASN A 436 -16.19 11.70 17.94
C ASN A 436 -14.87 11.42 17.22
N VAL A 437 -14.89 10.46 16.29
CA VAL A 437 -14.31 10.67 14.96
C VAL A 437 -15.33 10.15 13.96
N SER A 438 -16.45 10.87 13.84
CA SER A 438 -17.37 10.67 12.74
C SER A 438 -16.55 10.75 11.45
N ARG A 439 -16.63 9.68 10.67
CA ARG A 439 -16.37 9.71 9.24
C ARG A 439 -17.44 10.61 8.62
N GLN A 440 -17.36 11.92 8.88
CA GLN A 440 -18.19 12.90 8.20
C GLN A 440 -17.73 12.89 6.74
N VAL A 441 -18.42 12.10 5.92
CA VAL A 441 -18.71 12.55 4.57
C VAL A 441 -19.49 13.85 4.77
N ILE A 442 -18.78 14.98 4.76
CA ILE A 442 -19.42 16.29 4.73
C ILE A 442 -20.19 16.31 3.41
N HIS A 443 -21.52 16.16 3.49
CA HIS A 443 -22.41 16.23 2.35
C HIS A 443 -22.08 17.49 1.53
N GLY A 444 -21.55 17.29 0.33
CA GLY A 444 -21.23 18.37 -0.62
C GLY A 444 -19.74 18.65 -0.86
N LEU A 445 -18.79 17.96 -0.20
CA LEU A 445 -17.35 18.18 -0.46
C LEU A 445 -16.69 17.03 -1.23
N PRO A 446 -15.78 17.33 -2.19
CA PRO A 446 -15.12 16.33 -3.01
C PRO A 446 -13.88 15.73 -2.32
N PHE A 447 -13.88 15.61 -0.99
CA PHE A 447 -12.73 15.09 -0.23
C PHE A 447 -13.17 14.00 0.75
N ALA A 448 -12.39 12.92 0.86
CA ALA A 448 -12.60 11.83 1.81
C ALA A 448 -11.67 12.00 3.03
N ILE A 449 -12.16 11.80 4.25
CA ILE A 449 -11.32 11.86 5.46
C ILE A 449 -10.36 10.67 5.46
N LEU A 450 -9.07 10.95 5.66
CA LEU A 450 -8.02 9.95 5.72
C LEU A 450 -7.68 9.55 7.15
N PRO A 451 -7.28 8.29 7.34
CA PRO A 451 -6.96 7.79 8.65
C PRO A 451 -5.57 8.27 9.13
N ARG A 452 -5.43 8.55 10.44
CA ARG A 452 -4.22 9.15 11.01
C ARG A 452 -3.05 8.16 11.13
N GLY A 453 -1.82 8.68 11.05
CA GLY A 453 -0.59 7.94 11.36
C GLY A 453 -0.32 6.71 10.49
N GLU A 454 -0.22 5.53 11.08
CA GLU A 454 0.18 4.31 10.37
C GLU A 454 -0.81 3.87 9.28
N GLN A 455 -2.08 4.22 9.46
CA GLN A 455 -3.12 3.95 8.48
C GLN A 455 -2.96 4.83 7.23
N LEU A 456 -2.43 6.05 7.37
CA LEU A 456 -2.01 6.87 6.24
C LEU A 456 -0.90 6.18 5.44
N ARG A 457 0.11 5.61 6.12
CA ARG A 457 1.19 4.89 5.43
C ARG A 457 0.69 3.66 4.68
N ARG A 458 -0.25 2.92 5.26
CA ARG A 458 -0.95 1.81 4.58
C ARG A 458 -1.77 2.27 3.38
N PHE A 459 -2.46 3.40 3.52
CA PHE A 459 -3.18 4.02 2.42
C PHE A 459 -2.22 4.44 1.29
N LEU A 460 -1.07 5.02 1.63
CA LEU A 460 -0.02 5.38 0.67
C LEU A 460 0.59 4.15 -0.04
N ASP A 461 0.77 3.04 0.69
CA ASP A 461 1.19 1.76 0.10
C ASP A 461 0.10 1.16 -0.82
N GLY A 462 -1.18 1.36 -0.47
CA GLY A 462 -2.32 1.07 -1.33
C GLY A 462 -2.28 1.89 -2.63
N LEU A 463 -1.99 3.19 -2.55
CA LEU A 463 -1.84 4.06 -3.73
C LEU A 463 -0.66 3.65 -4.63
N ARG A 464 0.43 3.10 -4.06
CA ARG A 464 1.53 2.54 -4.86
C ARG A 464 1.10 1.29 -5.63
N SER A 465 0.18 0.52 -5.06
CA SER A 465 -0.31 -0.75 -5.61
C SER A 465 -1.43 -0.57 -6.63
N SER A 466 -2.20 0.52 -6.55
CA SER A 466 -3.41 0.77 -7.35
C SER A 466 -3.18 1.12 -8.83
N ARG A 467 -1.91 1.19 -9.31
CA ARG A 467 -1.53 1.68 -10.66
C ARG A 467 -2.03 3.09 -11.02
N GLN A 468 -2.68 3.81 -10.10
CA GLN A 468 -3.30 5.14 -10.33
C GLN A 468 -2.26 6.23 -10.69
N TYR A 469 -0.98 6.00 -10.37
CA TYR A 469 0.14 6.90 -10.62
C TYR A 469 1.18 6.34 -11.63
N LEU A 470 0.78 5.39 -12.48
CA LEU A 470 1.68 4.81 -13.49
C LEU A 470 2.28 5.92 -14.38
N GLY A 471 3.62 6.04 -14.38
CA GLY A 471 4.36 7.04 -15.17
C GLY A 471 4.81 8.30 -14.41
N TYR A 472 4.55 8.42 -13.10
CA TYR A 472 4.99 9.54 -12.27
C TYR A 472 6.06 9.12 -11.25
N ARG A 473 6.97 10.03 -10.89
CA ARG A 473 7.93 9.81 -9.79
C ARG A 473 7.25 10.18 -8.46
N VAL A 474 6.87 9.17 -7.70
CA VAL A 474 6.34 9.33 -6.34
C VAL A 474 7.51 9.62 -5.38
N ASP A 475 7.38 10.68 -4.60
CA ASP A 475 8.35 11.11 -3.59
C ASP A 475 7.65 11.20 -2.23
N VAL A 476 7.87 10.15 -1.45
CA VAL A 476 7.19 9.84 -0.20
C VAL A 476 7.57 10.84 0.90
N ASN A 477 8.79 11.36 0.84
CA ASN A 477 9.32 12.31 1.81
C ASN A 477 8.60 13.67 1.73
N ARG A 478 7.82 13.93 0.69
CA ARG A 478 6.94 15.11 0.64
C ARG A 478 5.80 15.02 1.65
N LEU A 479 5.40 13.81 2.02
CA LEU A 479 4.30 13.56 2.94
C LEU A 479 4.74 13.57 4.40
N THR A 480 6.03 13.34 4.68
CA THR A 480 6.58 13.53 6.02
C THR A 480 6.44 14.99 6.46
N VAL A 481 6.35 15.96 5.53
CA VAL A 481 6.02 17.36 5.86
C VAL A 481 4.66 17.48 6.53
N LEU A 482 3.64 16.76 6.07
CA LEU A 482 2.32 16.79 6.68
C LEU A 482 2.32 16.06 8.04
N GLU A 483 3.03 14.93 8.15
CA GLU A 483 3.26 14.25 9.44
C GLU A 483 3.99 15.18 10.45
N ASP A 484 5.00 15.93 10.01
CA ASP A 484 5.73 16.87 10.85
C ASP A 484 4.86 18.07 11.29
N LEU A 485 3.95 18.53 10.44
CA LEU A 485 2.99 19.59 10.77
C LEU A 485 1.95 19.09 11.78
N GLU A 486 1.45 17.86 11.62
CA GLU A 486 0.56 17.22 12.60
C GLU A 486 1.25 17.10 13.97
N ASN A 487 2.53 16.71 13.99
CA ASN A 487 3.31 16.67 15.23
C ASN A 487 3.50 18.05 15.85
N TYR A 488 3.70 19.09 15.03
CA TYR A 488 3.92 20.45 15.49
C TYR A 488 2.66 21.11 16.08
N PHE A 489 1.53 21.03 15.37
CA PHE A 489 0.26 21.63 15.81
C PHE A 489 -0.54 20.73 16.77
N GLY A 490 -0.16 19.46 16.88
CA GLY A 490 -0.84 18.46 17.67
C GLY A 490 -1.89 17.69 16.88
N ALA A 491 -1.84 16.36 16.97
CA ALA A 491 -2.74 15.47 16.21
C ALA A 491 -4.23 15.72 16.49
N TYR A 492 -4.60 16.22 17.67
CA TYR A 492 -5.99 16.51 18.03
C TYR A 492 -6.57 17.72 17.27
N MET A 493 -5.71 18.62 16.78
CA MET A 493 -6.09 19.81 16.01
C MET A 493 -6.08 19.56 14.49
N CYS A 494 -5.63 18.38 14.06
CA CYS A 494 -5.35 18.11 12.65
C CYS A 494 -6.25 16.99 12.09
N ASP A 495 -6.83 17.24 10.91
CA ASP A 495 -7.63 16.26 10.18
C ASP A 495 -7.09 16.09 8.76
N TRP A 496 -6.96 14.84 8.32
CA TRP A 496 -6.43 14.51 7.00
C TRP A 496 -7.55 14.26 5.99
N TYR A 497 -7.35 14.67 4.74
CA TYR A 497 -8.30 14.48 3.65
C TYR A 497 -7.61 14.09 2.33
N GLU A 498 -8.27 13.24 1.54
CA GLU A 498 -7.92 12.84 0.17
C GLU A 498 -8.86 13.51 -0.83
N GLY A 499 -8.36 13.96 -1.99
CA GLY A 499 -9.24 14.38 -3.09
C GLY A 499 -9.97 13.21 -3.78
N SER A 500 -11.28 13.32 -3.93
CA SER A 500 -12.17 12.33 -4.57
C SER A 500 -12.16 12.42 -6.10
N GLU A 501 -12.37 11.28 -6.79
CA GLU A 501 -12.34 11.16 -8.25
C GLU A 501 -13.23 12.13 -9.03
N SER A 502 -14.27 12.68 -8.39
CA SER A 502 -15.25 13.59 -8.98
C SER A 502 -14.81 15.06 -9.07
N SER A 503 -13.65 15.45 -8.53
CA SER A 503 -13.23 16.85 -8.44
C SER A 503 -12.60 17.39 -9.73
N LYS A 504 -12.99 18.60 -10.16
CA LYS A 504 -12.34 19.36 -11.26
C LYS A 504 -11.20 20.27 -10.77
N GLY A 505 -10.85 20.20 -9.47
CA GLY A 505 -10.05 21.20 -8.74
C GLY A 505 -8.54 20.94 -8.63
N VAL A 506 -7.93 21.30 -7.48
CA VAL A 506 -6.62 20.77 -7.07
C VAL A 506 -6.81 19.26 -6.96
N ASN A 507 -6.51 18.61 -8.09
CA ASN A 507 -6.82 17.24 -8.43
C ASN A 507 -6.57 16.21 -7.31
N ASN A 508 -7.17 15.03 -7.48
CA ASN A 508 -7.19 13.82 -6.61
C ASN A 508 -5.81 13.20 -6.32
N ARG A 509 -4.75 13.97 -6.58
CA ARG A 509 -3.34 13.64 -6.40
C ARG A 509 -2.74 14.47 -5.27
N TYR A 510 -3.57 15.11 -4.45
CA TYR A 510 -3.20 15.95 -3.32
C TYR A 510 -3.83 15.40 -2.05
N LEU A 511 -3.03 15.41 -0.99
CA LEU A 511 -3.45 15.15 0.38
C LEU A 511 -3.57 16.50 1.09
N VAL A 512 -4.64 16.67 1.85
CA VAL A 512 -4.93 17.90 2.58
C VAL A 512 -4.87 17.62 4.07
N LEU A 513 -4.14 18.45 4.80
CA LEU A 513 -4.18 18.50 6.26
C LEU A 513 -4.93 19.75 6.66
N ALA A 514 -6.13 19.61 7.23
CA ALA A 514 -6.83 20.71 7.89
C ALA A 514 -6.31 20.85 9.31
N ILE A 515 -6.09 22.08 9.76
CA ILE A 515 -5.56 22.41 11.08
C ILE A 515 -6.51 23.42 11.71
N ARG A 516 -7.20 23.02 12.77
CA ARG A 516 -8.13 23.89 13.50
C ARG A 516 -7.34 24.97 14.22
N SER A 517 -7.86 26.19 14.25
CA SER A 517 -7.30 27.25 15.10
C SER A 517 -7.56 26.94 16.58
N ALA A 518 -6.70 27.44 17.48
CA ALA A 518 -6.85 27.28 18.93
C ALA A 518 -8.20 27.80 19.46
N ASN A 519 -8.83 28.72 18.73
CA ASN A 519 -10.11 29.34 19.07
C ASN A 519 -11.32 28.54 18.50
N GLY A 520 -11.07 27.47 17.74
CA GLY A 520 -12.08 26.58 17.17
C GLY A 520 -12.94 27.15 16.02
N SER A 521 -12.85 28.45 15.73
CA SER A 521 -13.76 29.14 14.80
C SER A 521 -13.34 29.11 13.31
N VAL A 522 -12.06 28.85 13.03
CA VAL A 522 -11.48 28.94 11.68
C VAL A 522 -10.48 27.81 11.46
N GLU A 523 -10.54 27.18 10.28
CA GLU A 523 -9.62 26.12 9.88
C GLU A 523 -8.61 26.61 8.84
N ASN A 524 -7.35 26.22 9.06
CA ASN A 524 -6.28 26.32 8.07
C ASN A 524 -6.19 25.00 7.29
N ALA A 525 -5.60 25.01 6.10
CA ALA A 525 -5.39 23.78 5.36
C ALA A 525 -4.13 23.78 4.50
N VAL A 526 -3.49 22.62 4.41
CA VAL A 526 -2.24 22.42 3.65
C VAL A 526 -2.41 21.26 2.68
N ALA A 527 -2.34 21.55 1.37
CA ALA A 527 -2.43 20.56 0.30
C ALA A 527 -1.04 20.20 -0.23
N ILE A 528 -0.61 18.94 -0.08
CA ILE A 528 0.65 18.41 -0.63
C ILE A 528 0.38 17.19 -1.51
N SER A 529 0.97 17.20 -2.71
CA SER A 529 0.98 16.03 -3.57
C SER A 529 2.24 15.19 -3.36
N PRO A 530 2.16 13.85 -3.38
CA PRO A 530 3.31 12.95 -3.37
C PRO A 530 4.08 12.93 -4.70
N LEU A 531 3.62 13.63 -5.75
CA LEU A 531 4.29 13.63 -7.05
C LEU A 531 5.42 14.68 -7.11
N ALA A 532 6.67 14.20 -7.15
CA ALA A 532 7.84 15.08 -7.25
C ALA A 532 7.95 15.77 -8.62
N GLY A 533 8.45 17.01 -8.61
CA GLY A 533 8.80 17.76 -9.82
C GLY A 533 7.62 18.32 -10.63
N GLN A 534 6.38 17.96 -10.32
CA GLN A 534 5.20 18.41 -11.07
C GLN A 534 4.23 19.28 -10.25
N HIS A 535 4.25 19.14 -8.92
CA HIS A 535 3.21 19.66 -8.06
C HIS A 535 3.79 20.52 -6.93
N ALA A 536 3.20 21.71 -6.75
CA ALA A 536 3.51 22.66 -5.69
C ALA A 536 2.64 22.38 -4.45
N THR A 537 3.07 22.81 -3.27
CA THR A 537 2.25 22.82 -2.06
C THR A 537 1.32 24.02 -2.06
N TYR A 538 0.10 23.87 -1.56
CA TYR A 538 -0.85 24.97 -1.40
C TYR A 538 -1.25 25.11 0.07
N VAL A 539 -1.24 26.33 0.59
CA VAL A 539 -1.61 26.64 1.97
C VAL A 539 -2.76 27.63 1.97
N VAL A 540 -3.82 27.31 2.70
CA VAL A 540 -4.95 28.20 2.97
C VAL A 540 -4.91 28.51 4.46
N ARG A 541 -4.93 29.79 4.80
CA ARG A 541 -5.15 30.24 6.17
C ARG A 541 -6.56 30.80 6.25
N GLY A 542 -7.41 30.21 7.09
CA GLY A 542 -8.84 30.49 7.02
C GLY A 542 -9.20 31.96 7.28
N GLU A 543 -8.44 32.67 8.10
CA GLU A 543 -8.64 34.10 8.39
C GLU A 543 -8.27 35.03 7.23
N CYS A 544 -7.47 34.54 6.26
CA CYS A 544 -6.97 35.30 5.12
C CYS A 544 -7.57 34.85 3.79
N ALA A 545 -8.49 33.89 3.84
CA ALA A 545 -9.06 33.23 2.68
C ALA A 545 -10.48 33.73 2.40
N GLU A 546 -10.86 33.83 1.13
CA GLU A 546 -12.19 34.33 0.73
C GLU A 546 -13.33 33.35 1.06
N ALA A 547 -13.00 32.07 1.25
CA ALA A 547 -13.95 31.01 1.54
C ALA A 547 -13.28 29.87 2.33
N HIS A 548 -14.09 28.94 2.80
CA HIS A 548 -13.61 27.71 3.42
C HIS A 548 -12.62 26.97 2.51
N TRP A 549 -11.54 26.41 3.09
CA TRP A 549 -10.45 25.79 2.34
C TRP A 549 -10.93 24.70 1.37
N ALA A 550 -11.98 23.96 1.75
CA ALA A 550 -12.53 22.89 0.92
C ALA A 550 -13.16 23.45 -0.38
N ASN A 551 -13.81 24.61 -0.32
CA ASN A 551 -14.31 25.30 -1.52
C ASN A 551 -13.17 25.83 -2.37
N ILE A 552 -12.10 26.34 -1.75
CA ILE A 552 -10.93 26.86 -2.48
C ILE A 552 -10.20 25.72 -3.22
N PHE A 553 -9.90 24.61 -2.56
CA PHE A 553 -9.21 23.47 -3.17
C PHE A 553 -10.06 22.71 -4.19
N SER A 554 -11.38 22.85 -4.17
CA SER A 554 -12.28 22.35 -5.20
C SER A 554 -12.12 23.06 -6.56
N ASN A 555 -11.44 24.21 -6.60
CA ASN A 555 -11.17 24.95 -7.83
C ASN A 555 -9.81 24.60 -8.46
N PRO A 556 -9.63 24.78 -9.78
CA PRO A 556 -8.34 24.59 -10.43
C PRO A 556 -7.23 25.43 -9.79
N LYS A 557 -5.97 24.96 -9.87
CA LYS A 557 -4.79 25.58 -9.22
C LYS A 557 -4.64 27.10 -9.41
N LEU A 558 -5.06 27.63 -10.56
CA LEU A 558 -5.00 29.06 -10.84
C LEU A 558 -6.06 29.82 -10.03
N GLU A 559 -7.29 29.31 -10.01
CA GLU A 559 -8.42 29.92 -9.34
C GLU A 559 -8.33 29.76 -7.82
N ALA A 560 -7.88 28.61 -7.33
CA ALA A 560 -7.59 28.41 -5.90
C ALA A 560 -6.60 29.47 -5.36
N ARG A 561 -5.61 29.86 -6.17
CA ARG A 561 -4.64 30.91 -5.80
C ARG A 561 -5.23 32.31 -5.78
N LEU A 562 -6.13 32.60 -6.71
CA LEU A 562 -6.82 33.89 -6.74
C LEU A 562 -7.71 34.04 -5.50
N ARG A 563 -8.32 32.95 -5.04
CA ARG A 563 -9.21 32.91 -3.86
C ARG A 563 -8.49 32.78 -2.51
N GLY A 564 -7.17 33.00 -2.48
CA GLY A 564 -6.39 33.04 -1.23
C GLY A 564 -5.47 31.85 -0.94
N ALA A 565 -5.40 30.81 -1.79
CA ALA A 565 -4.44 29.73 -1.59
C ALA A 565 -3.00 30.15 -1.96
N ARG A 566 -2.07 30.04 -1.01
CA ARG A 566 -0.67 30.38 -1.20
C ARG A 566 0.12 29.19 -1.75
N ARG A 567 0.78 29.39 -2.91
CA ARG A 567 1.59 28.36 -3.56
C ARG A 567 3.04 28.37 -3.04
N LEU A 568 3.52 27.21 -2.60
CA LEU A 568 4.89 26.97 -2.16
C LEU A 568 5.59 25.89 -2.98
N LEU A 569 6.90 26.04 -3.16
CA LEU A 569 7.74 25.07 -3.85
C LEU A 569 8.73 24.44 -2.87
N PHE A 570 9.03 23.16 -3.09
CA PHE A 570 10.11 22.47 -2.41
C PHE A 570 11.42 23.03 -2.94
N THR A 571 11.97 23.99 -2.19
CA THR A 571 13.22 24.67 -2.49
C THR A 571 14.04 24.77 -1.20
N THR A 572 15.33 24.48 -1.31
CA THR A 572 16.27 24.51 -0.19
C THR A 572 17.14 25.76 -0.30
N PRO A 573 17.25 26.59 0.75
CA PRO A 573 18.28 27.62 0.84
C PRO A 573 19.68 26.99 0.79
N ALA A 574 20.69 27.72 0.30
CA ALA A 574 22.04 27.20 0.04
C ALA A 574 22.73 26.54 1.27
N ARG A 575 22.34 26.90 2.50
CA ARG A 575 22.89 26.36 3.76
C ARG A 575 22.01 25.31 4.46
N ARG A 576 20.85 24.94 3.91
CA ARG A 576 20.03 23.84 4.47
C ARG A 576 20.28 22.54 3.71
N THR A 577 20.23 21.43 4.43
CA THR A 577 20.46 20.09 3.88
C THR A 577 19.19 19.44 3.34
N ASP A 578 18.01 19.81 3.85
CA ASP A 578 16.75 19.14 3.55
C ASP A 578 15.62 20.09 3.08
N GLN A 579 15.04 19.78 1.92
CA GLN A 579 13.92 20.50 1.32
C GLN A 579 12.58 20.25 2.02
N TYR A 580 12.41 19.11 2.71
CA TYR A 580 11.15 18.75 3.39
C TYR A 580 11.03 19.53 4.70
N THR A 581 12.10 19.53 5.51
CA THR A 581 12.22 20.39 6.70
C THR A 581 12.08 21.87 6.34
N ALA A 582 12.69 22.30 5.22
CA ALA A 582 12.52 23.66 4.71
C ALA A 582 11.07 23.97 4.29
N MET A 583 10.33 23.01 3.72
CA MET A 583 8.92 23.20 3.40
C MET A 583 8.05 23.29 4.66
N ARG A 584 8.27 22.41 5.65
CA ARG A 584 7.58 22.44 6.94
C ARG A 584 7.70 23.83 7.58
N ASP A 585 8.92 24.35 7.70
CA ASP A 585 9.14 25.63 8.37
C ASP A 585 8.53 26.80 7.60
N LYS A 586 8.52 26.77 6.26
CA LYS A 586 7.78 27.76 5.45
C LYS A 586 6.29 27.76 5.78
N ILE A 587 5.70 26.57 5.93
CA ILE A 587 4.28 26.42 6.20
C ILE A 587 3.95 26.91 7.62
N ILE A 588 4.73 26.51 8.62
CA ILE A 588 4.59 26.98 10.01
C ILE A 588 4.65 28.51 10.05
N THR A 589 5.69 29.12 9.48
CA THR A 589 5.82 30.59 9.43
C THR A 589 4.62 31.26 8.76
N LEU A 590 4.02 30.64 7.73
CA LEU A 590 2.85 31.20 7.07
C LEU A 590 1.56 31.08 7.89
N LEU A 591 1.38 29.97 8.60
CA LEU A 591 0.20 29.77 9.44
C LEU A 591 0.25 30.62 10.71
N GLU A 592 1.45 30.90 11.23
CA GLU A 592 1.66 31.63 12.49
C GLU A 592 1.97 33.12 12.32
N CYS A 593 2.18 33.63 11.10
CA CYS A 593 2.45 35.06 10.89
C CYS A 593 1.26 35.95 11.29
N HIS A 594 1.47 37.27 11.35
CA HIS A 594 0.34 38.20 11.46
C HIS A 594 -0.56 38.10 10.22
N ARG A 595 -1.88 38.28 10.36
CA ARG A 595 -2.83 38.12 9.24
C ARG A 595 -2.48 39.02 8.05
N ASP A 596 -2.07 40.26 8.33
CA ASP A 596 -1.73 41.25 7.30
C ASP A 596 -0.39 40.93 6.61
N ASP A 597 0.41 40.05 7.21
CA ASP A 597 1.67 39.57 6.67
C ASP A 597 1.49 38.34 5.78
N PHE A 598 0.31 37.69 5.79
CA PHE A 598 0.07 36.43 5.08
C PHE A 598 0.30 36.51 3.56
N HIS A 599 0.29 37.70 2.97
CA HIS A 599 0.59 37.91 1.55
C HIS A 599 1.98 38.51 1.28
N LYS A 600 2.72 38.92 2.33
CA LYS A 600 4.09 39.43 2.24
C LYS A 600 5.08 38.36 1.80
N ARG A 601 6.29 38.76 1.43
CA ARG A 601 7.30 37.82 0.89
C ARG A 601 7.86 36.96 2.01
N LEU A 602 7.89 35.65 1.79
CA LEU A 602 8.52 34.71 2.71
C LEU A 602 10.02 34.64 2.41
N VAL A 603 10.87 35.01 3.36
CA VAL A 603 12.33 35.08 3.21
C VAL A 603 12.99 34.23 4.29
N PHE A 604 14.05 33.51 3.92
CA PHE A 604 14.90 32.80 4.88
C PHE A 604 15.93 33.77 5.45
N ASP A 605 15.94 33.93 6.77
CA ASP A 605 16.94 34.74 7.46
C ASP A 605 18.13 33.85 7.88
N GLU A 606 19.30 34.13 7.31
CA GLU A 606 20.51 33.35 7.53
C GLU A 606 21.07 33.52 8.95
N ASN A 607 20.74 34.60 9.65
CA ASN A 607 21.23 34.86 11.00
C ASN A 607 20.43 34.09 12.06
N SER A 608 19.11 34.05 11.91
CA SER A 608 18.20 33.36 12.85
C SER A 608 17.89 31.92 12.45
N TYR A 609 18.31 31.48 11.26
CA TYR A 609 18.00 30.18 10.67
C TYR A 609 16.49 29.88 10.55
N ARG A 610 15.66 30.94 10.51
CA ARG A 610 14.20 30.87 10.45
C ARG A 610 13.66 31.59 9.21
N TYR A 611 12.47 31.21 8.79
CA TYR A 611 11.73 31.98 7.80
C TYR A 611 11.01 33.15 8.49
N ARG A 612 10.87 34.26 7.78
CA ARG A 612 10.09 35.42 8.22
C ARG A 612 9.34 36.06 7.06
N MET A 613 8.28 36.79 7.40
CA MET A 613 7.52 37.61 6.46
C MET A 613 8.17 38.97 6.31
N VAL A 614 8.38 39.43 5.08
CA VAL A 614 9.00 40.72 4.73
C VAL A 614 8.19 41.44 3.66
#